data_AF-A0A4P9WRL1-F1
#
_entry.id   AF-A0A4P9WRL1-F1
#
_cell.length_a   1.000
_cell.length_b   1.000
_cell.length_c   1.000
_cell.angle_alpha   90.00
_cell.angle_beta   90.00
_cell.angle_gamma   90.00
#
_symmetry.space_group_name_H-M   'P 1'
#
loop_
_entity.id
_entity.type
_entity.pdbx_description
1 polymer ?
#
loop_
_entity_poly.entity_id
_entity_poly.type
_entity_poly.pdbx_seq_one_letter_code
_entity_poly.pdbx_strand_id
1 'polypeptide(L)' 'THTTIVPLQYGGHTENITARVLPSPPFDMVLGRSWLKRHNPNIDWVTGVITLN' A
#
# COMPACT_ATOMS: atom_id res chain seq x y z
N THR A 1 -4.98 19.32 2.12
CA THR A 1 -5.05 17.85 2.23
C THR A 1 -4.04 17.43 3.26
N HIS A 2 -4.43 16.70 4.31
CA HIS A 2 -3.51 16.29 5.37
C HIS A 2 -2.73 15.03 4.93
N THR A 3 -1.44 14.97 5.26
CA THR A 3 -0.58 13.82 5.04
C THR A 3 0.09 13.42 6.34
N THR A 4 0.30 12.12 6.51
CA THR A 4 1.01 11.56 7.67
C THR A 4 1.96 10.44 7.24
N ILE A 5 2.89 10.10 8.11
CA ILE A 5 3.79 8.95 7.95
C ILE A 5 3.15 7.77 8.66
N VAL A 6 2.98 6.65 7.94
CA VAL A 6 2.41 5.42 8.47
C VAL A 6 3.43 4.29 8.29
N PRO A 7 3.73 3.51 9.34
CA PRO A 7 4.50 2.27 9.18
C PRO A 7 3.63 1.24 8.46
N LEU A 8 4.10 0.74 7.34
CA LEU A 8 3.47 -0.33 6.57
C LEU A 8 4.32 -1.59 6.69
N GLN A 9 3.70 -2.69 7.11
CA GLN A 9 4.32 -3.99 7.23
C GLN A 9 3.63 -5.01 6.32
N TYR A 10 4.41 -5.76 5.54
CA TYR A 10 3.93 -6.84 4.66
C TYR A 10 5.06 -7.86 4.44
N GLY A 11 4.74 -9.16 4.41
CA GLY A 11 5.70 -10.20 4.03
C GLY A 11 7.05 -10.18 4.75
N GLY A 12 7.11 -9.71 6.00
CA GLY A 12 8.35 -9.56 6.77
C GLY A 12 9.16 -8.29 6.49
N HIS A 13 8.71 -7.44 5.56
CA HIS A 13 9.26 -6.11 5.29
C HIS A 13 8.47 -5.04 6.04
N THR A 14 9.18 -4.01 6.51
CA THR A 14 8.57 -2.82 7.13
C THR A 14 9.15 -1.56 6.50
N GLU A 15 8.29 -0.66 6.06
CA GLU A 15 8.68 0.65 5.54
C GLU A 15 7.78 1.76 6.07
N ASN A 16 8.28 2.99 6.06
CA ASN A 16 7.50 4.18 6.37
C ASN A 16 7.01 4.83 5.08
N ILE A 17 5.69 4.98 4.93
CA ILE A 17 5.08 5.60 3.75
C ILE A 17 4.37 6.90 4.10
N THR A 18 4.44 7.89 3.20
CA THR A 18 3.65 9.11 3.31
C THR A 18 2.26 8.90 2.70
N ALA A 19 1.23 8.87 3.54
CA ALA A 19 -0.16 8.65 3.13
C ALA A 19 -0.98 9.95 3.18
N ARG A 20 -1.96 10.08 2.28
CA ARG A 20 -2.97 11.15 2.34
C ARG A 20 -4.15 10.66 3.17
N VAL A 21 -4.60 11.46 4.14
CA VAL A 21 -5.72 11.12 5.00
C VAL A 21 -7.03 11.57 4.35
N LEU A 22 -7.97 10.64 4.20
CA LEU A 22 -9.30 10.88 3.64
C LEU A 22 -10.37 10.74 4.75
N PRO A 23 -11.40 11.60 4.77
CA PRO A 23 -12.38 11.63 5.85
C PRO A 23 -13.48 10.56 5.79
N SER A 24 -13.39 9.52 4.93
CA SER A 24 -14.45 8.49 4.83
C SER A 24 -13.91 7.06 4.66
N PRO A 25 -14.46 6.05 5.37
CA PRO A 25 -14.17 4.64 5.11
C PRO A 25 -14.90 4.19 3.84
N PRO A 26 -14.32 3.25 3.09
CA PRO A 26 -14.52 1.84 3.46
C PRO A 26 -13.25 1.06 3.80
N PHE A 27 -12.07 1.67 3.67
CA PHE A 27 -10.79 0.98 3.85
C PHE A 27 -9.84 1.77 4.74
N ASP A 28 -9.08 1.07 5.59
CA ASP A 28 -8.07 1.68 6.47
C ASP A 28 -6.91 2.31 5.67
N MET A 29 -6.54 1.68 4.56
CA MET A 29 -5.51 2.18 3.66
C MET A 29 -5.72 1.70 2.22
N VAL A 30 -5.41 2.56 1.26
CA VAL A 30 -5.39 2.22 -0.17
C VAL A 30 -3.99 2.47 -0.72
N LEU A 31 -3.35 1.40 -1.20
CA LEU A 31 -2.07 1.49 -1.91
C LEU A 31 -2.33 1.79 -3.39
N GLY A 32 -2.11 3.05 -3.77
CA GLY A 32 -2.32 3.51 -5.13
C GLY A 32 -1.19 3.14 -6.09
N ARG A 33 -1.36 3.57 -7.36
CA ARG A 33 -0.42 3.34 -8.47
C ARG A 33 1.03 3.74 -8.16
N SER A 34 1.25 4.79 -7.37
CA SER A 34 2.60 5.25 -7.01
C SER A 34 3.37 4.21 -6.20
N TRP A 35 2.69 3.54 -5.27
CA TRP A 35 3.28 2.47 -4.48
C TRP A 35 3.51 1.23 -5.35
N LEU A 36 2.49 0.80 -6.10
CA LEU A 36 2.60 -0.34 -7.02
C LEU A 36 3.74 -0.20 -8.03
N LYS A 37 3.92 0.98 -8.63
CA LYS A 37 5.02 1.24 -9.56
C LYS A 37 6.40 1.17 -8.91
N ARG A 38 6.53 1.59 -7.66
CA ARG A 38 7.81 1.62 -6.94
C ARG A 38 8.29 0.21 -6.63
N HIS A 39 7.40 -0.63 -6.12
CA HIS A 39 7.75 -1.99 -5.68
C HIS A 39 7.57 -3.04 -6.78
N ASN A 40 6.85 -2.69 -7.87
CA ASN A 40 6.56 -3.56 -9.00
C ASN A 40 6.21 -5.00 -8.61
N PRO A 41 5.22 -5.20 -7.71
CA PRO A 41 4.88 -6.52 -7.22
C PRO A 41 4.30 -7.39 -8.34
N ASN A 42 4.46 -8.70 -8.21
CA ASN A 42 3.67 -9.65 -8.97
C ASN A 42 2.26 -9.72 -8.40
N ILE A 43 1.24 -9.46 -9.21
CA ILE A 43 -0.16 -9.50 -8.80
C ILE A 43 -0.85 -10.62 -9.57
N ASP A 44 -1.26 -11.66 -8.86
CA ASP A 44 -2.14 -12.68 -9.39
C ASP A 44 -3.59 -12.23 -9.21
N TRP A 45 -4.20 -11.78 -10.29
CA TRP A 45 -5.58 -11.30 -10.31
C TRP A 45 -6.62 -12.41 -10.18
N VAL A 46 -6.26 -13.67 -10.44
CA VAL A 46 -7.16 -14.82 -10.33
C VAL A 46 -7.24 -15.27 -8.87
N THR A 47 -6.10 -15.37 -8.19
CA THR A 47 -6.05 -15.80 -6.78
C THR A 47 -6.13 -14.65 -5.78
N GLY A 48 -5.91 -13.41 -6.22
CA GLY A 48 -5.84 -12.23 -5.36
C GLY A 48 -4.54 -12.12 -4.56
N VAL A 49 -3.51 -12.91 -4.90
CA VAL A 49 -2.22 -12.92 -4.20
C VAL A 49 -1.30 -11.84 -4.77
N ILE A 50 -0.61 -11.13 -3.86
CA ILE A 50 0.40 -10.13 -4.20
C ILE A 50 1.74 -10.60 -3.63
N THR A 51 2.77 -10.67 -4.48
CA THR A 51 4.13 -11.03 -4.11
C THR A 51 5.09 -9.91 -4.45
N LEU A 52 6.01 -9.59 -3.54
CA LEU A 52 7.04 -8.58 -3.73
C LEU A 52 8.39 -9.28 -3.96
N ASN A 53 9.22 -8.68 -4.82
CA ASN A 53 10.56 -9.18 -5.14
C ASN A 53 11.60 -8.74 -4.10
#